data_AF-A0A0S8H9C8-F1
#
_entry.id   AF-A0A0S8H9C8-F1
#
_cell.length_a   1.000
_cell.length_b   1.000
_cell.length_c   1.000
_cell.angle_alpha   90.00
_cell.angle_beta   90.00
_cell.angle_gamma   90.00
#
_symmetry.space_group_name_H-M   'P 1'
#
loop_
_entity.id
_entity.type
_entity.pdbx_description
1 polymer ?
#
loop_
_entity_poly.entity_id
_entity_poly.type
_entity_poly.pdbx_seq_one_letter_code
_entity_poly.pdbx_strand_id
1 'polypeptide(L)'
;MPKGCIVEPDGSFVIGSRRHHIPESFSDRQIHSFQTLLEPIPDSPSGPTVPPELKRRQREYLLRRSLAAVIPGLPLQVLQKLSMRQVRLIHEWIARHRPELVADLEISLD
;
A
#
# COMPACT_ATOMS: atom_id res chain seq x y z
N MET A 1 1.63 -21.43 -8.95
CA MET A 1 1.35 -20.39 -7.93
C MET A 1 2.59 -19.51 -7.83
N PRO A 2 2.51 -18.18 -7.99
CA PRO A 2 3.70 -17.34 -7.83
C PRO A 2 4.21 -17.48 -6.38
N LYS A 3 5.52 -17.68 -6.23
CA LYS A 3 6.21 -17.72 -4.93
C LYS A 3 5.78 -16.51 -4.11
N GLY A 4 5.47 -16.73 -2.83
CA GLY A 4 4.98 -15.68 -1.94
C GLY A 4 5.86 -14.43 -2.00
N CYS A 5 5.24 -13.26 -1.98
CA CYS A 5 5.99 -12.01 -1.86
C CYS A 5 6.45 -11.95 -0.41
N ILE A 6 7.70 -12.30 -0.16
CA ILE A 6 8.35 -12.18 1.16
C ILE A 6 9.17 -10.89 1.11
N VAL A 7 8.99 -10.04 2.13
CA VAL A 7 9.82 -8.86 2.33
C VAL A 7 10.95 -9.24 3.26
N GLU A 8 12.18 -9.13 2.76
CA GLU A 8 13.41 -9.40 3.49
C GLU A 8 13.65 -8.32 4.57
N PRO A 9 14.53 -8.59 5.57
CA PRO A 9 14.80 -7.63 6.64
C PRO A 9 15.33 -6.27 6.16
N ASP A 10 15.95 -6.23 4.99
CA ASP A 10 16.44 -5.02 4.34
C ASP A 10 15.35 -4.25 3.57
N GLY A 11 14.11 -4.75 3.54
CA GLY A 11 13.01 -4.13 2.79
C GLY A 11 13.00 -4.51 1.31
N SER A 12 13.84 -5.44 0.88
CA SER A 12 13.80 -5.96 -0.49
C SER A 12 12.79 -7.10 -0.65
N PHE A 13 12.22 -7.21 -1.84
CA PHE A 13 11.26 -8.28 -2.16
C PHE A 13 11.24 -8.55 -3.67
N VAL A 14 10.70 -9.71 -4.06
CA VAL A 14 10.63 -10.12 -5.46
C VAL A 14 9.19 -10.23 -5.92
N ILE A 15 8.89 -9.58 -7.06
CA ILE A 15 7.65 -9.78 -7.79
C ILE A 15 7.97 -10.32 -9.18
N GLY A 16 7.56 -11.56 -9.45
CA GLY A 16 7.91 -12.24 -10.69
C GLY A 16 9.43 -12.46 -10.78
N SER A 17 10.08 -11.85 -11.76
CA SER A 17 11.54 -11.90 -11.95
C SER A 17 12.27 -10.61 -11.53
N ARG A 18 11.56 -9.61 -11.00
CA ARG A 18 12.14 -8.32 -10.63
C ARG A 18 12.25 -8.19 -9.11
N ARG A 19 13.42 -7.76 -8.66
CA ARG A 19 13.66 -7.34 -7.28
C ARG A 19 13.29 -5.87 -7.15
N HIS A 20 12.57 -5.56 -6.08
CA HIS A 20 12.20 -4.22 -5.66
C HIS A 20 12.74 -3.98 -4.26
N HIS A 21 12.86 -2.72 -3.87
CA HIS A 21 13.39 -2.32 -2.57
C HIS A 21 12.58 -1.15 -2.02
N ILE A 22 12.13 -1.27 -0.77
CA ILE A 22 11.46 -0.21 -0.04
C ILE A 22 12.54 0.81 0.40
N PRO A 23 12.45 2.08 0.00
CA PRO A 23 13.46 3.08 0.36
C PRO A 23 13.69 3.20 1.87
N GLU A 24 14.89 3.63 2.24
CA GLU A 24 15.26 3.96 3.63
C GLU A 24 14.77 5.34 4.05
N SER A 25 14.52 6.22 3.09
CA SER A 25 14.08 7.60 3.33
C SER A 25 13.00 8.01 2.33
N PHE A 26 12.07 8.84 2.77
CA PHE A 26 10.99 9.37 1.95
C PHE A 26 10.98 10.89 2.01
N SER A 27 10.63 11.53 0.89
CA SER A 27 10.34 12.96 0.90
C SER A 27 8.98 13.24 1.54
N ASP A 28 8.78 14.44 2.08
CA ASP A 28 7.50 14.88 2.65
C ASP A 28 6.33 14.67 1.70
N ARG A 29 6.55 14.91 0.40
CA ARG A 29 5.55 14.67 -0.64
C ARG A 29 5.16 13.20 -0.77
N GLN A 30 6.12 12.29 -0.65
CA GLN A 30 5.87 10.85 -0.70
C GLN A 30 5.13 10.38 0.54
N ILE A 31 5.53 10.87 1.72
CA ILE A 31 4.87 10.59 3.00
C ILE A 31 3.41 11.05 2.92
N HIS A 32 3.19 12.33 2.56
CA HIS A 32 1.85 12.88 2.41
C HIS A 32 1.01 12.10 1.39
N SER A 33 1.56 11.79 0.22
CA SER A 33 0.83 11.03 -0.82
C SER A 33 0.47 9.63 -0.34
N PHE A 34 1.36 8.96 0.40
CA PHE A 34 1.12 7.65 0.97
C PHE A 34 -0.02 7.70 2.00
N GLN A 35 0.05 8.66 2.92
CA GLN A 35 -0.92 8.83 3.99
C GLN A 35 -2.31 9.16 3.44
N THR A 36 -2.43 10.15 2.56
CA THR A 36 -3.72 10.54 1.96
C THR A 36 -4.38 9.41 1.17
N LEU A 37 -3.59 8.52 0.55
CA LEU A 37 -4.14 7.35 -0.13
C LEU A 37 -4.64 6.27 0.83
N LEU A 38 -4.20 6.27 2.08
CA LEU A 38 -4.63 5.32 3.11
C LEU A 38 -5.76 5.86 4.00
N GLU A 39 -6.08 7.15 3.90
CA GLU A 39 -7.20 7.75 4.62
C GLU A 39 -8.53 7.01 4.32
N PRO A 40 -9.40 6.86 5.33
CA PRO A 40 -10.72 6.27 5.12
C PRO A 40 -11.49 7.02 4.04
N ILE A 41 -12.16 6.28 3.16
CA ILE A 41 -13.06 6.88 2.17
C ILE A 41 -14.24 7.48 2.95
N PRO A 42 -14.46 8.81 2.92
CA PRO A 42 -15.49 9.44 3.72
C PRO A 42 -16.87 8.97 3.26
N ASP A 43 -17.70 8.61 4.23
CA ASP A 43 -19.12 8.40 3.99
C ASP A 43 -19.80 9.76 3.80
N SER A 44 -20.24 10.04 2.58
CA SER A 44 -21.02 11.26 2.31
C SER A 44 -22.48 11.00 2.69
N PRO A 45 -23.03 11.66 3.73
CA PRO A 45 -24.42 11.45 4.15
C PRO A 45 -25.44 11.93 3.10
N SER A 46 -25.01 12.72 2.12
CA SER A 46 -25.84 13.26 1.02
C SER A 46 -25.47 12.69 -0.36
N GLY A 47 -24.49 11.78 -0.43
CA GLY A 47 -24.03 11.17 -1.67
C GLY A 47 -24.71 9.84 -1.98
N PRO A 48 -24.55 9.32 -3.21
CA PRO A 48 -25.00 7.97 -3.53
C PRO A 48 -24.27 6.96 -2.63
N THR A 49 -25.04 6.11 -1.94
CA THR A 49 -24.49 5.04 -1.11
C THR A 49 -23.62 4.12 -1.96
N VAL A 50 -22.30 4.16 -1.72
CA VAL A 50 -21.36 3.29 -2.42
C VAL A 50 -21.54 1.86 -1.91
N PRO A 51 -21.82 0.88 -2.80
CA PRO A 51 -21.97 -0.51 -2.38
C PRO A 51 -20.73 -1.01 -1.62
N PRO A 52 -20.87 -1.87 -0.59
CA PRO A 52 -19.74 -2.40 0.17
C PRO A 52 -18.66 -3.06 -0.70
N GLU A 53 -19.06 -3.74 -1.77
CA GLU A 53 -18.10 -4.34 -2.71
C GLU A 53 -17.27 -3.29 -3.45
N LEU A 54 -17.88 -2.17 -3.85
CA LEU A 54 -17.18 -1.09 -4.54
C LEU A 54 -16.23 -0.36 -3.59
N LYS A 55 -16.66 -0.11 -2.34
CA LYS A 55 -15.77 0.40 -1.27
C LYS A 55 -14.57 -0.51 -1.05
N ARG A 56 -14.78 -1.83 -0.98
CA ARG A 56 -13.70 -2.81 -0.85
C ARG A 56 -12.73 -2.73 -2.02
N ARG A 57 -13.22 -2.77 -3.26
CA ARG A 57 -12.37 -2.66 -4.47
C ARG A 57 -11.59 -1.34 -4.51
N GLN A 58 -12.21 -0.24 -4.10
CA GLN A 58 -11.56 1.07 -4.02
C GLN A 58 -10.45 1.08 -2.96
N ARG A 59 -10.71 0.54 -1.75
CA ARG A 59 -9.69 0.40 -0.71
C ARG A 59 -8.52 -0.45 -1.17
N GLU A 60 -8.79 -1.58 -1.83
CA GLU A 60 -7.75 -2.44 -2.41
C GLU A 60 -6.91 -1.75 -3.50
N TYR A 61 -7.54 -0.90 -4.31
CA TYR A 61 -6.85 -0.10 -5.31
C TYR A 61 -5.95 0.96 -4.66
N LEU A 62 -6.47 1.65 -3.65
CA LEU A 62 -5.75 2.69 -2.91
C LEU A 62 -4.54 2.12 -2.15
N LEU A 63 -4.68 0.95 -1.52
CA LEU A 63 -3.57 0.23 -0.88
C LEU A 63 -2.43 -0.10 -1.86
N ARG A 64 -2.74 -0.43 -3.12
CA ARG A 64 -1.71 -0.64 -4.14
C ARG A 64 -1.11 0.68 -4.60
N ARG A 65 -1.95 1.70 -4.77
CA ARG A 65 -1.49 3.01 -5.25
C ARG A 65 -0.56 3.69 -4.26
N SER A 66 -0.78 3.53 -2.95
CA SER A 66 0.10 4.08 -1.92
C SER A 66 1.50 3.45 -1.98
N LEU A 67 1.62 2.13 -2.17
CA LEU A 67 2.92 1.48 -2.40
C LEU A 67 3.62 2.01 -3.66
N ALA A 68 2.89 2.23 -4.76
CA ALA A 68 3.47 2.79 -5.98
C ALA A 68 3.96 4.24 -5.80
N ALA A 69 3.43 4.99 -4.82
CA ALA A 69 3.86 6.36 -4.53
C ALA A 69 5.22 6.39 -3.78
N VAL A 70 5.52 5.34 -3.00
CA VAL A 70 6.70 5.31 -2.12
C VAL A 70 7.79 4.34 -2.56
N ILE A 71 7.51 3.37 -3.43
CA ILE A 71 8.49 2.40 -3.93
C ILE A 71 8.89 2.73 -5.38
N PRO A 72 10.10 3.29 -5.61
CA PRO A 72 10.57 3.64 -6.95
C PRO A 72 10.60 2.42 -7.88
N GLY A 73 10.21 2.62 -9.13
CA GLY A 73 10.24 1.56 -10.15
C GLY A 73 9.23 0.43 -9.92
N LEU A 74 8.30 0.57 -8.96
CA LEU A 74 7.20 -0.36 -8.73
C LEU A 74 5.87 0.23 -9.27
N PRO A 75 5.55 0.01 -10.55
CA PRO A 75 4.34 0.57 -11.14
C PRO A 75 3.08 -0.15 -10.63
N LEU A 76 1.96 0.57 -10.61
CA LEU A 76 0.66 0.06 -10.16
C LEU A 76 0.25 -1.23 -10.90
N GLN A 77 0.56 -1.35 -12.19
CA GLN A 77 0.25 -2.53 -13.01
C GLN A 77 0.96 -3.81 -12.50
N VAL A 78 2.12 -3.68 -11.86
CA VAL A 78 2.81 -4.81 -11.22
C VAL A 78 2.11 -5.17 -9.91
N LEU A 79 1.73 -4.18 -9.12
CA LEU A 79 1.00 -4.38 -7.86
C LEU A 79 -0.41 -4.96 -8.05
N GLN A 80 -1.05 -4.69 -9.18
CA GLN A 80 -2.35 -5.30 -9.54
C GLN A 80 -2.27 -6.82 -9.72
N LYS A 81 -1.07 -7.36 -9.99
CA LYS A 81 -0.84 -8.81 -10.10
C LYS A 81 -0.65 -9.48 -8.74
N LEU A 82 -0.47 -8.70 -7.67
CA LEU A 82 -0.36 -9.22 -6.32
C LEU A 82 -1.74 -9.49 -5.72
N SER A 83 -1.83 -10.60 -4.99
CA SER A 83 -2.91 -10.82 -4.05
C SER A 83 -2.92 -9.73 -2.97
N MET A 84 -4.08 -9.41 -2.42
CA MET A 84 -4.17 -8.44 -1.33
C MET A 84 -3.40 -8.87 -0.08
N ARG A 85 -3.25 -10.17 0.14
CA ARG A 85 -2.38 -10.71 1.20
C ARG A 85 -0.93 -10.25 1.01
N GLN A 86 -0.38 -10.33 -0.20
CA GLN A 86 0.98 -9.87 -0.49
C GLN A 86 1.12 -8.36 -0.36
N VAL A 87 0.12 -7.59 -0.80
CA VAL A 87 0.09 -6.13 -0.65
C VAL A 87 0.11 -5.75 0.84
N ARG A 88 -0.68 -6.43 1.67
CA ARG A 88 -0.72 -6.22 3.13
C ARG A 88 0.62 -6.54 3.80
N LEU A 89 1.31 -7.61 3.40
CA LEU A 89 2.65 -7.93 3.93
C LEU A 89 3.66 -6.81 3.70
N ILE A 90 3.61 -6.13 2.55
CA ILE A 90 4.48 -4.97 2.28
C ILE A 90 4.10 -3.80 3.19
N HIS A 91 2.80 -3.52 3.35
CA HIS A 91 2.31 -2.48 4.27
C HIS A 91 2.68 -2.75 5.73
N GLU A 92 2.51 -3.98 6.21
CA GLU A 92 2.89 -4.39 7.57
C GLU A 92 4.40 -4.23 7.80
N TRP A 93 5.21 -4.57 6.81
CA TRP A 93 6.65 -4.35 6.89
C TRP A 93 6.97 -2.86 6.97
N ILE A 94 6.35 -2.02 6.12
CA ILE A 94 6.50 -0.55 6.14
C ILE A 94 6.12 0.00 7.51
N ALA A 95 4.95 -0.36 8.04
CA ALA A 95 4.48 0.13 9.33
C ALA A 95 5.45 -0.20 10.48
N ARG A 96 6.15 -1.33 10.40
CA ARG A 96 7.13 -1.75 11.42
C ARG A 96 8.50 -1.07 11.27
N HIS A 97 8.96 -0.82 10.05
CA HIS A 97 10.34 -0.40 9.80
C HIS A 97 10.50 1.03 9.29
N ARG A 98 9.39 1.69 8.92
CA ARG A 98 9.30 3.07 8.40
C ARG A 98 8.15 3.79 9.10
N PRO A 99 8.24 3.99 10.44
CA PRO A 99 7.15 4.56 11.23
C PRO A 99 6.72 5.95 10.74
N GLU A 100 7.61 6.72 10.10
CA GLU A 100 7.31 8.02 9.51
C GLU A 100 6.21 7.98 8.44
N LEU A 101 6.02 6.85 7.75
CA LEU A 101 4.95 6.69 6.76
C LEU A 101 3.57 6.46 7.40
N VAL A 102 3.53 6.05 8.67
CA VAL A 102 2.30 5.64 9.36
C VAL A 102 2.00 6.44 10.62
N ALA A 103 2.88 7.37 11.01
CA ALA A 103 2.80 8.10 12.28
C ALA A 103 1.47 8.85 12.49
N ASP A 104 0.89 9.39 11.41
CA ASP A 104 -0.34 10.19 11.47
C ASP A 104 -1.60 9.42 11.05
N LEU A 105 -1.49 8.12 10.81
CA LEU A 105 -2.61 7.30 10.36
C LEU A 105 -3.16 6.43 11.49
N GLU A 106 -4.44 6.59 11.81
CA GLU A 106 -5.22 5.58 12.53
C GLU A 106 -5.50 4.37 11.62
N ILE A 107 -4.47 3.58 11.30
CA ILE A 107 -4.65 2.41 10.41
C ILE A 107 -5.24 1.24 11.19
N SER A 108 -6.52 0.94 10.98
CA SER A 108 -7.07 -0.40 11.23
C SER A 108 -6.87 -1.25 9.95
N LEU A 109 -5.96 -2.23 10.03
CA LEU A 109 -5.67 -3.20 8.96
C LEU A 109 -6.63 -4.40 8.96
N ASP A 110 -7.71 -4.33 9.75
CA ASP A 110 -8.71 -5.39 9.90
C ASP A 110 -9.44 -5.71 8.58
#